data_AF-A0A0C2W4J8-F1
#
_entry.id   AF-A0A0C2W4J8-F1
#
_cell.length_a   1.000
_cell.length_b   1.000
_cell.length_c   1.000
_cell.angle_alpha   90.00
_cell.angle_beta   90.00
_cell.angle_gamma   90.00
#
_symmetry.space_group_name_H-M   'P 1'
#
loop_
_entity.id
_entity.type
_entity.pdbx_description
1 polymer ?
#
loop_
_entity_poly.entity_id
_entity_poly.type
_entity_poly.pdbx_seq_one_letter_code
_entity_poly.pdbx_strand_id
1 'polypeptide(L)' 'MNNISHLKETLAIHRILPREIIGFIFSILCAEKIPIPHKQEMTPPQITVSHVCSKWREIALATPTLWNDVEI' A
#
# COMPACT_ATOMS: atom_id res chain seq x y z
N MET A 1 -3.88 33.66 -3.22
CA MET A 1 -3.91 32.89 -1.95
C MET A 1 -5.22 32.13 -1.89
N ASN A 2 -5.36 31.06 -2.66
CA ASN A 2 -6.51 30.13 -2.65
C ASN A 2 -6.23 29.00 -3.63
N ASN A 3 -5.87 27.79 -3.15
CA ASN A 3 -6.06 26.54 -3.92
C ASN A 3 -5.88 25.25 -3.07
N ILE A 4 -6.37 25.22 -1.82
CA ILE A 4 -6.33 23.99 -0.99
C ILE A 4 -7.69 23.27 -1.01
N SER A 5 -8.77 23.96 -1.39
CA SER A 5 -10.12 23.39 -1.47
C SER A 5 -10.28 22.35 -2.57
N HIS A 6 -9.68 22.56 -3.76
CA HIS A 6 -9.78 21.60 -4.87
C HIS A 6 -9.00 20.30 -4.62
N LEU A 7 -7.98 20.31 -3.75
CA LEU A 7 -7.26 19.09 -3.36
C LEU A 7 -8.14 18.13 -2.53
N LYS A 8 -9.21 18.62 -1.88
CA LYS A 8 -10.18 17.78 -1.18
C LYS A 8 -11.16 17.08 -2.12
N GLU A 9 -11.34 17.63 -3.32
CA GLU A 9 -12.29 17.17 -4.34
C GLU A 9 -11.72 16.03 -5.19
N THR A 10 -10.39 15.94 -5.32
CA THR A 10 -9.69 14.70 -5.71
C THR A 10 -9.73 13.73 -4.53
N LEU A 11 -10.93 13.32 -4.15
CA LEU A 11 -11.28 12.47 -3.04
C LEU A 11 -10.37 11.24 -3.05
N ALA A 12 -9.41 11.27 -2.13
CA ALA A 12 -8.68 10.14 -1.59
C ALA A 12 -9.42 8.82 -1.86
N ILE A 13 -8.94 8.03 -2.81
CA ILE A 13 -9.52 6.72 -3.18
C ILE A 13 -9.78 5.86 -1.93
N HIS A 14 -8.97 6.04 -0.88
CA HIS A 14 -9.13 5.38 0.42
C HIS A 14 -10.35 5.80 1.26
N ARG A 15 -11.05 6.87 0.90
CA ARG A 15 -12.31 7.31 1.52
C ARG A 15 -13.54 6.77 0.78
N ILE A 16 -13.36 6.27 -0.45
CA ILE A 16 -14.43 5.75 -1.31
C ILE A 16 -14.42 4.22 -1.32
N LEU A 17 -13.23 3.61 -1.31
CA LEU A 17 -13.09 2.15 -1.33
C LEU A 17 -13.15 1.55 0.09
N PRO A 18 -13.90 0.45 0.28
CA PRO A 18 -13.80 -0.37 1.48
C PRO A 18 -12.36 -0.85 1.72
N ARG A 19 -12.02 -1.15 2.98
CA ARG A 19 -10.66 -1.59 3.36
C ARG A 19 -10.27 -2.87 2.64
N GLU A 20 -11.22 -3.76 2.45
CA GLU A 20 -11.10 -5.06 1.80
C GLU A 20 -10.70 -4.90 0.33
N ILE A 21 -11.29 -3.92 -0.37
CA ILE A 21 -10.98 -3.65 -1.78
C ILE A 21 -9.56 -3.08 -1.90
N ILE A 22 -9.16 -2.20 -0.98
CA ILE A 22 -7.80 -1.66 -0.95
C ILE A 22 -6.78 -2.77 -0.66
N GLY A 23 -7.07 -3.65 0.31
CA GLY A 23 -6.23 -4.81 0.62
C GLY A 23 -6.12 -5.80 -0.55
N PHE A 24 -7.21 -5.99 -1.29
CA PHE A 24 -7.19 -6.79 -2.53
C PHE A 24 -6.31 -6.15 -3.61
N ILE A 25 -6.42 -4.84 -3.82
CA ILE A 25 -5.54 -4.09 -4.74
C ILE A 25 -4.08 -4.26 -4.32
N PHE A 26 -3.77 -4.12 -3.03
CA PHE A 26 -2.40 -4.33 -2.54
C PHE A 26 -1.90 -5.75 -2.80
N SER A 27 -2.76 -6.76 -2.63
CA SER A 27 -2.39 -8.17 -2.87
C SER A 27 -2.03 -8.42 -4.34
N ILE A 28 -2.70 -7.74 -5.28
CA ILE A 28 -2.34 -7.79 -6.70
C ILE A 28 -1.00 -7.08 -6.95
N LEU A 29 -0.80 -5.91 -6.35
CA LEU A 29 0.43 -5.11 -6.54
C LEU A 29 1.67 -5.73 -5.89
N CYS A 30 1.50 -6.49 -4.82
CA CYS A 30 2.60 -7.07 -4.03
C CYS A 30 2.78 -8.57 -4.27
N ALA A 31 2.27 -9.12 -5.38
CA ALA A 31 2.26 -10.56 -5.65
C ALA A 31 3.64 -11.16 -5.99
N GLU A 32 4.67 -10.32 -6.15
CA GLU A 32 6.02 -10.79 -6.43
C GLU A 32 6.77 -11.17 -5.15
N LYS A 33 7.48 -12.31 -5.22
CA LYS A 33 8.38 -12.76 -4.16
C LYS A 33 9.47 -11.73 -3.92
N ILE A 34 9.74 -11.46 -2.65
CA ILE A 34 10.84 -10.59 -2.27
C ILE A 34 12.03 -11.43 -1.81
N PRO A 35 13.18 -11.30 -2.52
CA PRO A 35 14.40 -11.95 -2.10
C PRO A 35 14.95 -11.27 -0.85
N ILE A 36 15.44 -12.09 0.08
CA ILE A 36 16.14 -11.67 1.29
C ILE A 36 17.59 -12.18 1.16
N PRO A 37 18.63 -11.32 1.15
CA PRO A 37 18.57 -9.88 1.38
C PRO A 37 18.01 -9.12 0.19
N HIS A 38 17.17 -8.13 0.49
CA HIS A 38 16.64 -7.18 -0.49
C HIS A 38 17.81 -6.46 -1.19
N LYS A 39 17.80 -6.45 -2.53
CA LYS A 39 18.72 -5.63 -3.35
C LYS A 39 18.44 -4.15 -3.10
N GLN A 40 19.34 -3.43 -2.42
CA GLN A 40 19.12 -2.08 -1.86
C GLN A 40 18.49 -1.04 -2.81
N GLU A 41 18.50 -1.27 -4.11
CA GLU A 41 17.93 -0.39 -5.15
C GLU A 41 16.40 -0.45 -5.27
N MET A 42 15.69 -1.42 -4.66
CA MET A 42 14.23 -1.54 -4.80
C MET A 42 13.48 -1.80 -3.48
N THR A 43 12.86 -0.75 -2.94
CA THR A 43 11.92 -0.87 -1.81
C THR A 43 10.74 -1.78 -2.22
N PRO A 44 10.42 -2.84 -1.45
CA PRO A 44 9.30 -3.70 -1.78
C PRO A 44 7.97 -2.94 -1.85
N PRO A 45 7.05 -3.32 -2.75
CA PRO A 45 5.78 -2.61 -2.92
C PRO A 45 4.93 -2.60 -1.65
N GLN A 46 4.93 -3.66 -0.82
CA GLN A 46 4.23 -3.70 0.47
C GLN A 46 4.79 -2.67 1.47
N ILE A 47 6.10 -2.41 1.43
CA ILE A 47 6.72 -1.37 2.26
C ILE A 47 6.29 0.00 1.76
N THR A 48 6.34 0.21 0.44
CA THR A 48 5.92 1.46 -0.20
C THR A 48 4.46 1.82 0.14
N VAL A 49 3.52 0.89 -0.02
CA VAL A 49 2.09 1.16 0.28
C VAL A 49 1.85 1.39 1.77
N SER A 50 2.58 0.73 2.67
CA SER A 50 2.44 0.93 4.12
C SER A 50 2.98 2.28 4.63
N HIS A 51 3.71 3.02 3.78
CA HIS A 51 4.30 4.32 4.08
C HIS A 51 3.55 5.52 3.45
N VAL A 52 2.46 5.28 2.69
CA VAL A 52 1.68 6.36 2.05
C VAL A 52 0.89 7.19 3.08
N CYS A 53 0.12 6.54 3.96
CA CYS A 53 -0.61 7.18 5.05
C CYS A 53 -0.96 6.17 6.17
N SER A 54 -1.44 6.66 7.32
CA SER A 54 -1.83 5.79 8.45
C SER A 54 -2.89 4.75 8.06
N LYS A 55 -3.87 5.14 7.23
CA LYS A 55 -4.93 4.25 6.77
C LYS A 55 -4.41 3.10 5.91
N TRP A 56 -3.47 3.39 4.99
CA TRP A 56 -2.87 2.39 4.14
C TRP A 56 -1.98 1.45 4.95
N ARG A 57 -1.27 1.98 5.95
CA ARG A 57 -0.51 1.17 6.90
C ARG A 57 -1.41 0.17 7.65
N GLU A 58 -2.53 0.62 8.20
CA GLU A 58 -3.49 -0.26 8.87
C GLU A 58 -3.96 -1.40 7.95
N ILE A 59 -4.31 -1.08 6.70
CA ILE A 59 -4.79 -2.07 5.73
C ILE A 59 -3.69 -3.04 5.34
N ALA A 60 -2.48 -2.55 5.04
CA ALA A 60 -1.35 -3.38 4.65
C ALA A 60 -0.97 -4.36 5.77
N LEU A 61 -0.95 -3.91 7.03
CA LEU A 61 -0.69 -4.78 8.18
C LEU A 61 -1.85 -5.76 8.45
N ALA A 62 -3.09 -5.37 8.16
CA ALA A 62 -4.26 -6.24 8.30
C ALA A 62 -4.46 -7.23 7.13
N THR A 63 -3.58 -7.24 6.12
CA THR A 63 -3.67 -8.11 4.95
C THR A 63 -2.48 -9.09 4.92
N PRO A 64 -2.58 -10.28 5.54
CA PRO A 64 -1.45 -11.20 5.73
C PRO A 64 -0.79 -11.70 4.44
N THR A 65 -1.55 -11.74 3.33
CA THR A 65 -1.08 -12.16 2.00
C THR A 65 0.02 -11.26 1.43
N LEU A 66 0.23 -10.05 1.96
CA LEU A 66 1.35 -9.18 1.55
C LEU A 66 2.70 -9.61 2.16
N TRP A 67 2.68 -10.46 3.18
CA TRP A 67 3.83 -10.76 4.03
C TRP A 67 4.19 -12.24 4.09
N ASN A 68 3.43 -13.10 3.39
CA ASN A 68 3.58 -14.55 3.47
C ASN A 68 4.45 -15.16 2.36
N ASP A 69 4.87 -14.37 1.36
CA ASP A 69 5.66 -14.84 0.22
C ASP A 69 7.04 -14.17 0.16
N VAL A 70 7.96 -14.70 0.98
CA VAL A 70 9.35 -14.25 1.09
C VAL A 70 10.30 -15.40 0.74
N GLU A 71 11.39 -15.09 0.05
CA GLU A 71 12.42 -16.05 -0.38
C GLU A 71 13.76 -15.72 0.31
N ILE A 72 14.40 -16.73 0.90
CA ILE A 72 15.66 -16.63 1.68
C ILE A 72 16.83 -17.16 0.84
#